data_AF-A0A2N5SJD3-F1
#
_entry.id   AF-A0A2N5SJD3-F1
#
_cell.length_a   1.000
_cell.length_b   1.000
_cell.length_c   1.000
_cell.angle_alpha   90.00
_cell.angle_beta   90.00
_cell.angle_gamma   90.00
#
_symmetry.space_group_name_H-M   'P 1'
#
loop_
_entity.id
_entity.type
_entity.pdbx_description
1 polymer ?
#
loop_
_entity_poly.entity_id
_entity_poly.type
_entity_poly.pdbx_seq_one_letter_code
_entity_poly.pdbx_strand_id
1 'polypeptide(L)'
;MYREATTGPIRKKPAWCDPQPPTARGTAESGLDVCGLGPLCPAQAMTCTTSYTACIRRNSNGLPPARSRSAHPSHPPTTHPIRPKKKSKKSANPADHSNRQIGGVKYQSGHSNVTAMVFRKYSRDVKLVAVKMALRGLNLGQINKQLDLSISHNSLRRWRLLYQRTLDVARNPALYGRQGCPVTISREESQFILDALELEPTLYVNEIQTHLNTITGQELPLSSIHNKMRY
;
A
#
# COMPACT_ATOMS: atom_id res chain seq x y z
N MET A 1 -36.36 59.05 -11.69
CA MET A 1 -34.99 59.00 -11.14
C MET A 1 -34.36 57.68 -11.57
N TYR A 2 -33.59 57.69 -12.65
CA TYR A 2 -32.91 56.52 -13.20
C TYR A 2 -31.59 56.30 -12.46
N ARG A 3 -31.30 55.06 -12.04
CA ARG A 3 -30.00 54.67 -11.47
C ARG A 3 -29.14 54.04 -12.57
N GLU A 4 -27.94 54.58 -12.69
CA GLU A 4 -26.90 54.22 -13.66
C GLU A 4 -26.37 52.80 -13.43
N ALA A 5 -26.13 52.09 -14.53
CA ALA A 5 -25.51 50.78 -14.56
C ALA A 5 -23.98 50.92 -14.67
N THR A 6 -23.26 50.54 -13.62
CA THR A 6 -21.79 50.53 -13.61
C THR A 6 -21.26 49.31 -14.37
N THR A 7 -20.78 49.54 -15.59
CA THR A 7 -20.09 48.55 -16.41
C THR A 7 -18.66 48.37 -15.90
N GLY A 8 -18.34 47.18 -15.39
CA GLY A 8 -16.98 46.80 -14.94
C GLY A 8 -16.06 46.35 -16.09
N PRO A 9 -14.73 46.41 -15.91
CA PRO A 9 -13.77 46.25 -16.99
C PRO A 9 -13.59 44.79 -17.43
N ILE A 10 -13.61 44.59 -18.74
CA ILE A 10 -13.33 43.35 -19.46
C ILE A 10 -11.85 42.97 -19.26
N ARG A 11 -11.60 41.92 -18.47
CA ARG A 11 -10.27 41.30 -18.38
C ARG A 11 -9.96 40.53 -19.66
N LYS A 12 -8.97 41.01 -20.40
CA LYS A 12 -8.34 40.31 -21.54
C LYS A 12 -7.78 38.97 -21.07
N LYS A 13 -8.15 37.88 -21.76
CA LYS A 13 -7.55 36.55 -21.60
C LYS A 13 -6.14 36.56 -22.19
N PRO A 14 -5.11 35.98 -21.54
CA PRO A 14 -3.85 35.71 -22.20
C PRO A 14 -4.00 34.53 -23.16
N ALA A 15 -3.53 34.74 -24.40
CA ALA A 15 -3.37 33.71 -25.41
C ALA A 15 -2.32 32.70 -24.91
N TRP A 16 -2.75 31.47 -24.67
CA TRP A 16 -1.85 30.34 -24.47
C TRP A 16 -1.64 29.67 -25.82
N CYS A 17 -0.36 29.42 -26.11
CA CYS A 17 0.19 28.91 -27.34
C CYS A 17 -0.53 27.68 -27.90
N ASP A 18 -0.77 27.71 -29.21
CA ASP A 18 -1.06 26.51 -30.00
C ASP A 18 0.16 25.57 -29.98
N PRO A 19 -0.01 24.26 -29.76
CA PRO A 19 1.07 23.29 -29.91
C PRO A 19 1.35 23.04 -31.40
N GLN A 20 2.61 23.24 -31.82
CA GLN A 20 3.07 22.79 -33.13
C GLN A 20 3.01 21.25 -33.24
N PRO A 21 2.64 20.69 -34.40
CA PRO A 21 2.76 19.26 -34.67
C PRO A 21 4.22 18.83 -34.89
N PRO A 22 4.60 17.59 -34.55
CA PRO A 22 5.95 17.10 -34.73
C PRO A 22 6.30 16.92 -36.21
N THR A 23 7.42 17.52 -36.59
CA THR A 23 8.08 17.37 -37.88
C THR A 23 8.48 15.91 -38.09
N ALA A 24 7.84 15.24 -39.05
CA ALA A 24 8.31 13.97 -39.57
C ALA A 24 9.64 14.20 -40.31
N ARG A 25 10.71 13.54 -39.86
CA ARG A 25 11.97 13.43 -40.59
C ARG A 25 12.29 11.95 -40.74
N GLY A 26 11.96 11.39 -41.90
CA GLY A 26 12.52 10.12 -42.35
C GLY A 26 13.85 10.37 -43.05
N THR A 27 14.80 9.43 -42.95
CA THR A 27 15.77 9.15 -44.03
C THR A 27 16.45 7.80 -43.79
N ALA A 28 16.57 7.05 -44.90
CA ALA A 28 17.55 6.00 -45.24
C ALA A 28 17.46 4.66 -44.47
N GLU A 29 17.05 3.55 -45.07
CA GLU A 29 17.69 2.79 -46.17
C GLU A 29 19.18 2.51 -45.92
N SER A 30 19.50 1.26 -45.62
CA SER A 30 20.51 0.45 -46.34
C SER A 30 20.82 -0.81 -45.54
N GLY A 31 20.97 -1.94 -46.24
CA GLY A 31 21.77 -3.05 -45.73
C GLY A 31 21.06 -4.39 -45.73
N LEU A 32 20.99 -5.00 -46.91
CA LEU A 32 20.96 -6.44 -47.09
C LEU A 32 22.03 -7.10 -46.18
N ASP A 33 21.65 -8.09 -45.40
CA ASP A 33 22.53 -9.24 -45.23
C ASP A 33 21.72 -10.53 -45.08
N VAL A 34 21.79 -11.30 -46.15
CA VAL A 34 21.26 -12.64 -46.30
C VAL A 34 22.34 -13.57 -45.79
N CYS A 35 22.17 -14.13 -44.59
CA CYS A 35 22.99 -15.24 -44.12
C CYS A 35 22.16 -16.23 -43.28
N GLY A 36 21.95 -17.42 -43.84
CA GLY A 36 21.97 -18.65 -43.05
C GLY A 36 20.65 -19.19 -42.50
N LEU A 37 19.77 -19.65 -43.39
CA LEU A 37 18.85 -20.74 -43.04
C LEU A 37 19.67 -22.04 -42.89
N GLY A 38 20.18 -22.27 -41.68
CA GLY A 38 20.59 -23.60 -41.24
C GLY A 38 19.36 -24.38 -40.76
N PRO A 39 19.23 -25.68 -41.07
CA PRO A 39 18.15 -26.50 -40.54
C PRO A 39 18.25 -26.58 -39.01
N LEU A 40 17.23 -26.05 -38.34
CA LEU A 40 17.00 -26.25 -36.92
C LEU A 40 16.86 -27.75 -36.63
N CYS A 41 17.82 -28.32 -35.92
CA CYS A 41 17.72 -29.63 -35.30
C CYS A 41 16.47 -29.69 -34.39
N PRO A 42 15.52 -30.60 -34.62
CA PRO A 42 14.42 -30.84 -33.69
C PRO A 42 14.88 -31.84 -32.63
N ALA A 43 15.71 -31.41 -31.68
CA ALA A 43 16.22 -32.35 -30.65
C ALA A 43 16.48 -31.77 -29.25
N GLN A 44 16.01 -30.56 -28.92
CA GLN A 44 16.19 -30.01 -27.55
C GLN A 44 14.95 -29.33 -26.96
N ALA A 45 13.74 -29.74 -27.39
CA ALA A 45 12.48 -29.28 -26.79
C ALA A 45 11.77 -30.34 -25.92
N MET A 46 12.49 -31.33 -25.40
CA MET A 46 11.89 -32.45 -24.64
C MET A 46 12.68 -32.88 -23.40
N THR A 47 13.05 -31.95 -22.51
CA THR A 47 13.51 -32.34 -21.15
C THR A 47 13.05 -31.41 -20.01
N CYS A 48 12.01 -30.58 -20.18
CA CYS A 48 11.46 -29.82 -19.05
C CYS A 48 10.40 -30.59 -18.23
N THR A 49 9.76 -31.61 -18.79
CA THR A 49 8.74 -32.43 -18.09
C THR A 49 9.34 -33.44 -17.11
N THR A 50 10.65 -33.73 -17.20
CA THR A 50 11.34 -34.67 -16.28
C THR A 50 11.59 -34.06 -14.89
N SER A 51 11.41 -32.74 -14.71
CA SER A 51 11.74 -32.09 -13.44
C SER A 51 10.71 -32.36 -12.35
N TYR A 52 9.41 -32.45 -12.67
CA TYR A 52 8.34 -32.55 -11.68
C TYR A 52 8.34 -33.90 -10.92
N THR A 53 8.35 -35.03 -11.64
CA THR A 53 8.37 -36.37 -11.02
C THR A 53 9.70 -36.68 -10.33
N ALA A 54 10.81 -36.11 -10.80
CA ALA A 54 12.11 -36.26 -10.13
C ALA A 54 12.23 -35.44 -8.83
N CYS A 55 11.54 -34.29 -8.73
CA CYS A 55 11.57 -33.44 -7.54
C CYS A 55 10.74 -34.03 -6.40
N ILE A 56 9.57 -34.61 -6.69
CA ILE A 56 8.74 -35.27 -5.66
C ILE A 56 9.44 -36.51 -5.08
N ARG A 57 10.16 -37.29 -5.91
CA ARG A 57 10.85 -38.51 -5.43
C ARG A 57 12.03 -38.26 -4.49
N ARG A 58 12.64 -37.07 -4.50
CA ARG A 58 13.80 -36.76 -3.62
C ARG A 58 13.40 -36.22 -2.25
N ASN A 59 12.18 -35.69 -2.09
CA ASN A 59 11.80 -34.99 -0.86
C ASN A 59 11.27 -35.90 0.27
N SER A 60 11.03 -37.20 0.00
CA SER A 60 10.51 -38.13 1.01
C SER A 60 11.56 -38.79 1.91
N ASN A 61 12.87 -38.59 1.68
CA ASN A 61 13.93 -39.36 2.36
C ASN A 61 14.98 -38.54 3.13
N GLY A 62 14.78 -37.25 3.41
CA GLY A 62 15.86 -36.42 3.97
C GLY A 62 15.41 -35.29 4.88
N LEU A 63 14.88 -35.62 6.07
CA LEU A 63 14.79 -34.67 7.18
C LEU A 63 16.20 -34.45 7.78
N PRO A 64 16.78 -33.24 7.74
CA PRO A 64 18.02 -32.95 8.44
C PRO A 64 17.77 -32.88 9.97
N PRO A 65 18.73 -33.33 10.80
CA PRO A 65 18.60 -33.28 12.25
C PRO A 65 18.57 -31.84 12.77
N ALA A 66 17.77 -31.63 13.81
CA ALA A 66 17.53 -30.35 14.47
C ALA A 66 18.83 -29.63 14.84
N ARG A 67 19.01 -28.41 14.31
CA ARG A 67 20.12 -27.53 14.65
C ARG A 67 19.85 -26.89 16.02
N SER A 68 20.66 -27.27 17.00
CA SER A 68 20.70 -26.69 18.35
C SER A 68 20.84 -25.17 18.31
N ARG A 69 19.96 -24.49 19.06
CA ARG A 69 19.97 -23.05 19.30
C ARG A 69 21.21 -22.66 20.11
N SER A 70 22.10 -21.89 19.49
CA SER A 70 23.25 -21.25 20.16
C SER A 70 22.90 -19.86 20.66
N ALA A 71 23.57 -19.47 21.73
CA ALA A 71 23.30 -18.39 22.66
C ALA A 71 23.15 -16.98 22.05
N HIS A 72 22.16 -16.24 22.57
CA HIS A 72 22.06 -14.78 22.46
C HIS A 72 23.09 -14.12 23.40
N PRO A 73 23.94 -13.19 22.92
CA PRO A 73 24.72 -12.33 23.79
C PRO A 73 23.84 -11.23 24.40
N SER A 74 24.04 -11.04 25.70
CA SER A 74 23.47 -10.05 26.59
C SER A 74 23.87 -8.62 26.20
N HIS A 75 22.87 -7.74 26.02
CA HIS A 75 23.09 -6.30 25.89
C HIS A 75 23.26 -5.64 27.26
N PRO A 76 24.13 -4.62 27.39
CA PRO A 76 24.36 -3.89 28.63
C PRO A 76 23.20 -2.91 28.98
N PRO A 77 23.02 -2.58 30.27
CA PRO A 77 21.96 -1.70 30.73
C PRO A 77 22.21 -0.25 30.27
N THR A 78 21.22 0.34 29.61
CA THR A 78 21.23 1.76 29.23
C THR A 78 20.81 2.60 30.42
N THR A 79 21.77 3.37 30.96
CA THR A 79 21.57 4.34 32.04
C THR A 79 20.84 5.56 31.48
N HIS A 80 19.58 5.76 31.87
CA HIS A 80 18.84 6.99 31.57
C HIS A 80 19.17 8.09 32.60
N PRO A 81 19.52 9.32 32.17
CA PRO A 81 19.70 10.44 33.09
C PRO A 81 18.37 10.92 33.66
N ILE A 82 18.41 11.14 34.98
CA ILE A 82 17.34 11.57 35.86
C ILE A 82 16.80 12.93 35.42
N ARG A 83 15.50 12.98 35.12
CA ARG A 83 14.75 14.20 34.78
C ARG A 83 14.49 15.02 36.06
N PRO A 84 14.80 16.33 36.10
CA PRO A 84 14.54 17.16 37.28
C PRO A 84 13.04 17.41 37.48
N LYS A 85 12.58 17.16 38.71
CA LYS A 85 11.21 17.40 39.18
C LYS A 85 10.92 18.90 39.22
N LYS A 86 10.00 19.38 38.38
CA LYS A 86 9.38 20.71 38.54
C LYS A 86 8.40 20.67 39.72
N LYS A 87 8.66 21.50 40.72
CA LYS A 87 7.78 21.76 41.87
C LYS A 87 6.49 22.44 41.39
N SER A 88 5.37 21.72 41.43
CA SER A 88 4.03 22.30 41.30
C SER A 88 3.61 22.90 42.65
N LYS A 89 3.31 24.19 42.67
CA LYS A 89 2.76 24.90 43.82
C LYS A 89 1.40 24.30 44.20
N LYS A 90 1.31 23.88 45.46
CA LYS A 90 0.12 23.42 46.19
C LYS A 90 -0.74 24.66 46.50
N SER A 91 -1.89 24.77 45.85
CA SER A 91 -2.99 25.64 46.28
C SER A 91 -3.98 24.75 47.01
N ALA A 92 -4.12 25.00 48.30
CA ALA A 92 -5.10 24.35 49.16
C ALA A 92 -6.47 24.98 48.94
N ASN A 93 -7.50 24.15 48.82
CA ASN A 93 -8.86 24.51 49.21
C ASN A 93 -9.47 23.29 49.95
N PRO A 94 -10.05 23.49 51.15
CA PRO A 94 -10.61 22.42 51.96
C PRO A 94 -12.14 22.30 51.81
N ALA A 95 -12.67 21.27 52.49
CA ALA A 95 -14.08 20.89 52.68
C ALA A 95 -14.71 20.15 51.48
N ASP A 96 -14.71 18.81 51.42
CA ASP A 96 -15.22 17.81 52.37
C ASP A 96 -16.77 17.79 52.46
N HIS A 97 -17.37 16.93 51.63
CA HIS A 97 -18.63 16.28 51.94
C HIS A 97 -18.59 14.83 51.44
N SER A 98 -18.25 13.95 52.38
CA SER A 98 -18.48 12.51 52.32
C SER A 98 -19.96 12.19 52.08
N ASN A 99 -20.28 11.48 50.99
CA ASN A 99 -21.37 10.51 51.02
C ASN A 99 -20.94 9.23 50.30
N ARG A 100 -20.68 8.21 51.11
CA ARG A 100 -20.13 6.91 50.75
C ARG A 100 -21.32 5.94 50.58
N GLN A 101 -21.83 5.80 49.36
CA GLN A 101 -22.62 4.62 49.01
C GLN A 101 -21.73 3.62 48.26
N ILE A 102 -21.36 2.58 49.00
CA ILE A 102 -20.79 1.34 48.49
C ILE A 102 -21.95 0.61 47.81
N GLY A 103 -21.97 0.62 46.47
CA GLY A 103 -23.04 -0.01 45.70
C GLY A 103 -22.55 -0.44 44.33
N GLY A 104 -22.17 -1.71 44.23
CA GLY A 104 -22.11 -2.49 42.98
C GLY A 104 -21.13 -1.98 41.92
N VAL A 105 -19.94 -2.60 41.87
CA VAL A 105 -19.09 -2.57 40.67
C VAL A 105 -19.84 -3.33 39.56
N LYS A 106 -20.79 -2.66 38.89
CA LYS A 106 -21.28 -3.09 37.60
C LYS A 106 -20.10 -2.98 36.66
N TYR A 107 -19.54 -4.13 36.29
CA TYR A 107 -18.71 -4.24 35.10
C TYR A 107 -19.57 -3.75 33.94
N GLN A 108 -19.46 -2.47 33.61
CA GLN A 108 -19.91 -1.98 32.32
C GLN A 108 -19.05 -2.73 31.33
N SER A 109 -19.61 -3.84 30.83
CA SER A 109 -19.12 -4.56 29.67
C SER A 109 -18.81 -3.49 28.64
N GLY A 110 -17.52 -3.19 28.53
CA GLY A 110 -16.97 -2.27 27.55
C GLY A 110 -17.16 -2.93 26.22
N HIS A 111 -18.40 -2.88 25.71
CA HIS A 111 -18.69 -2.96 24.31
C HIS A 111 -17.97 -1.76 23.73
N SER A 112 -16.68 -1.96 23.46
CA SER A 112 -15.95 -1.24 22.46
C SER A 112 -16.88 -1.30 21.26
N ASN A 113 -17.61 -0.21 21.04
CA ASN A 113 -18.32 0.03 19.81
C ASN A 113 -17.19 0.09 18.79
N VAL A 114 -16.76 -1.09 18.33
CA VAL A 114 -15.91 -1.30 17.19
C VAL A 114 -16.75 -0.71 16.06
N THR A 115 -16.59 0.59 15.93
CA THR A 115 -17.34 1.42 15.00
C THR A 115 -16.80 0.92 13.68
N ALA A 116 -17.59 0.07 13.01
CA ALA A 116 -17.23 -0.51 11.74
C ALA A 116 -16.61 0.61 10.89
N MET A 117 -15.31 0.50 10.60
CA MET A 117 -14.57 1.56 9.92
C MET A 117 -15.06 1.62 8.49
N VAL A 118 -16.13 2.38 8.25
CA VAL A 118 -16.71 2.55 6.92
C VAL A 118 -15.71 3.35 6.08
N PHE A 119 -15.22 2.73 5.01
CA PHE A 119 -14.40 3.42 4.02
C PHE A 119 -15.25 4.47 3.31
N ARG A 120 -14.88 5.75 3.44
CA ARG A 120 -15.53 6.87 2.74
C ARG A 120 -14.62 7.41 1.65
N LYS A 121 -15.14 7.47 0.42
CA LYS A 121 -14.46 8.07 -0.73
C LYS A 121 -14.74 9.58 -0.74
N TYR A 122 -13.71 10.39 -0.52
CA TYR A 122 -13.78 11.85 -0.65
C TYR A 122 -13.25 12.28 -2.02
N SER A 123 -13.93 13.23 -2.67
CA SER A 123 -13.45 13.85 -3.91
C SER A 123 -12.15 14.63 -3.66
N ARG A 124 -11.37 14.88 -4.72
CA ARG A 124 -10.11 15.62 -4.63
C ARG A 124 -10.33 17.04 -4.08
N ASP A 125 -11.38 17.71 -4.54
CA ASP A 125 -11.68 19.09 -4.16
C ASP A 125 -12.03 19.20 -2.67
N VAL A 126 -12.83 18.26 -2.15
CA VAL A 126 -13.15 18.19 -0.72
C VAL A 126 -11.88 18.05 0.13
N LYS A 127 -10.96 17.15 -0.29
CA LYS A 127 -9.68 16.98 0.41
C LYS A 127 -8.86 18.28 0.38
N LEU A 128 -8.82 18.96 -0.76
CA LEU A 128 -8.05 20.20 -0.95
C LEU A 128 -8.60 21.34 -0.09
N VAL A 129 -9.92 21.52 -0.09
CA VAL A 129 -10.59 22.52 0.75
C VAL A 129 -10.35 22.22 2.23
N ALA A 130 -10.51 20.97 2.67
CA ALA A 130 -10.24 20.57 4.06
C ALA A 130 -8.80 20.85 4.48
N VAL A 131 -7.81 20.56 3.62
CA VAL A 131 -6.40 20.87 3.89
C VAL A 131 -6.16 22.38 3.96
N LYS A 132 -6.71 23.16 3.03
CA LYS A 132 -6.58 24.63 3.04
C LYS A 132 -7.18 25.26 4.30
N MET A 133 -8.34 24.78 4.76
CA MET A 133 -8.98 25.24 6.00
C MET A 133 -8.12 24.89 7.22
N ALA A 134 -7.57 23.68 7.25
CA ALA A 134 -6.62 23.25 8.27
C ALA A 134 -5.36 24.12 8.32
N LEU A 135 -4.80 24.50 7.17
CA LEU A 135 -3.63 25.39 7.10
C LEU A 135 -3.95 26.82 7.58
N ARG A 136 -5.22 27.24 7.52
CA ARG A 136 -5.71 28.50 8.11
C ARG A 136 -5.98 28.42 9.63
N GLY A 137 -5.70 27.27 10.26
CA GLY A 137 -5.86 27.09 11.70
C GLY A 137 -7.23 26.60 12.16
N LEU A 138 -8.14 26.24 11.24
CA LEU A 138 -9.43 25.65 11.64
C LEU A 138 -9.22 24.26 12.24
N ASN A 139 -9.92 23.98 13.34
CA ASN A 139 -9.92 22.65 13.94
C ASN A 139 -10.81 21.67 13.16
N LEU A 140 -10.64 20.36 13.39
CA LEU A 140 -11.37 19.32 12.65
C LEU A 140 -12.90 19.43 12.79
N GLY A 141 -13.40 19.81 13.98
CA GLY A 141 -14.84 19.97 14.22
C GLY A 141 -15.43 21.10 13.38
N GLN A 142 -14.74 22.23 13.29
CA GLN A 142 -15.14 23.36 12.43
C GLN A 142 -15.13 22.97 10.95
N ILE A 143 -14.10 22.24 10.50
CA ILE A 143 -13.99 21.76 9.11
C ILE A 143 -15.16 20.83 8.78
N ASN A 144 -15.44 19.85 9.63
CA ASN A 144 -16.54 18.90 9.45
C ASN A 144 -17.89 19.60 9.44
N LYS A 145 -18.12 20.57 10.34
CA LYS A 145 -19.34 21.37 10.37
C LYS A 145 -19.54 22.20 9.10
N GLN A 146 -18.48 22.81 8.58
CA GLN A 146 -18.57 23.68 7.40
C GLN A 146 -18.68 22.91 6.08
N LEU A 147 -18.14 21.69 6.00
CA LEU A 147 -18.25 20.82 4.83
C LEU A 147 -19.46 19.88 4.87
N ASP A 148 -20.17 19.81 6.01
CA ASP A 148 -21.20 18.81 6.31
C ASP A 148 -20.71 17.36 6.08
N LEU A 149 -19.50 17.08 6.59
CA LEU A 149 -18.82 15.78 6.43
C LEU A 149 -18.24 15.29 7.75
N SER A 150 -18.03 13.98 7.86
CA SER A 150 -17.41 13.33 9.02
C SER A 150 -15.96 12.90 8.73
N ILE A 151 -15.07 13.85 8.43
CA ILE A 151 -13.66 13.55 8.15
C ILE A 151 -12.98 13.13 9.45
N SER A 152 -12.22 12.03 9.41
CA SER A 152 -11.45 11.57 10.56
C SER A 152 -10.12 12.33 10.70
N HIS A 153 -9.64 12.44 11.94
CA HIS A 153 -8.36 13.08 12.24
C HIS A 153 -7.19 12.48 11.45
N ASN A 154 -7.16 11.14 11.32
CA ASN A 154 -6.13 10.43 10.55
C ASN A 154 -6.15 10.76 9.06
N SER A 155 -7.35 10.91 8.47
CA SER A 155 -7.49 11.28 7.06
C SER A 155 -6.95 12.70 6.81
N LEU A 156 -7.37 13.66 7.63
CA LEU A 156 -6.92 15.05 7.52
C LEU A 156 -5.39 15.16 7.72
N ARG A 157 -4.82 14.44 8.69
CA ARG A 157 -3.37 14.37 8.92
C ARG A 157 -2.64 13.84 7.68
N ARG A 158 -3.12 12.74 7.09
CA ARG A 158 -2.53 12.15 5.88
C ARG A 158 -2.58 13.11 4.69
N TRP A 159 -3.71 13.76 4.45
CA TRP A 159 -3.86 14.71 3.34
C TRP A 159 -2.95 15.93 3.53
N ARG A 160 -2.84 16.46 4.75
CA ARG A 160 -1.95 17.58 5.06
C ARG A 160 -0.48 17.23 4.82
N LEU A 161 -0.03 16.05 5.27
CA LEU A 161 1.34 15.59 5.04
C LEU A 161 1.63 15.38 3.54
N LEU A 162 0.68 14.84 2.79
CA LEU A 162 0.83 14.67 1.34
C LEU A 162 0.92 16.02 0.63
N TYR A 163 0.05 16.96 1.00
CA TYR A 163 0.02 18.31 0.44
C TYR A 163 1.31 19.09 0.74
N GLN A 164 1.84 18.99 1.96
CA GLN A 164 3.12 19.64 2.31
C GLN A 164 4.29 19.13 1.46
N ARG A 165 4.26 17.86 1.02
CA ARG A 165 5.35 17.26 0.25
C ARG A 165 5.21 17.45 -1.27
N THR A 166 3.98 17.42 -1.76
CA THR A 166 3.71 17.33 -3.21
C THR A 166 2.89 18.50 -3.75
N LEU A 167 2.39 19.37 -2.88
CA LEU A 167 1.38 20.39 -3.18
C LEU A 167 0.09 19.83 -3.77
N ASP A 168 -0.14 18.52 -3.61
CA ASP A 168 -1.36 17.82 -4.02
C ASP A 168 -1.96 17.02 -2.85
N VAL A 169 -3.28 16.85 -2.88
CA VAL A 169 -4.05 16.05 -1.90
C VAL A 169 -4.42 14.66 -2.45
N ALA A 170 -4.24 14.46 -3.75
CA ALA A 170 -4.28 13.15 -4.38
C ALA A 170 -2.87 12.79 -4.83
N ARG A 171 -2.46 11.54 -4.62
CA ARG A 171 -1.21 11.06 -5.21
C ARG A 171 -1.49 10.79 -6.68
N ASN A 172 -0.64 11.32 -7.56
CA ASN A 172 -0.78 11.09 -9.00
C ASN A 172 -0.77 9.57 -9.26
N PRO A 173 -1.81 9.02 -9.91
CA PRO A 173 -1.88 7.60 -10.21
C PRO A 173 -0.66 7.08 -10.98
N ALA A 174 -0.12 7.88 -11.89
CA ALA A 174 1.07 7.55 -12.68
C ALA A 174 2.36 7.51 -11.83
N LEU A 175 2.35 8.14 -10.64
CA LEU A 175 3.47 8.12 -9.68
C LEU A 175 3.30 7.08 -8.59
N TYR A 176 2.17 6.37 -8.54
CA TYR A 176 2.28 5.02 -8.01
C TYR A 176 3.18 4.32 -9.01
N GLY A 177 4.44 4.07 -8.64
CA GLY A 177 5.17 3.02 -9.32
C GLY A 177 4.32 1.75 -9.31
N ARG A 178 4.78 0.68 -9.95
CA ARG A 178 4.21 -0.67 -9.79
C ARG A 178 4.27 -1.19 -8.33
N GLN A 179 4.23 -0.33 -7.31
CA GLN A 179 3.92 -0.61 -5.91
C GLN A 179 2.46 -1.04 -5.81
N GLY A 180 2.24 -2.33 -6.01
CA GLY A 180 0.93 -2.93 -6.18
C GLY A 180 0.87 -3.89 -7.35
N CYS A 181 1.93 -3.97 -8.17
CA CYS A 181 2.12 -5.14 -9.00
C CYS A 181 2.27 -6.32 -8.02
N PRO A 182 1.35 -7.30 -8.06
CA PRO A 182 1.62 -8.58 -7.45
C PRO A 182 3.01 -8.99 -7.94
N VAL A 183 3.81 -9.59 -7.06
CA VAL A 183 5.02 -10.29 -7.50
C VAL A 183 4.62 -11.05 -8.75
N THR A 184 5.16 -10.61 -9.88
CA THR A 184 4.66 -11.05 -11.18
C THR A 184 5.15 -12.47 -11.30
N ILE A 185 4.23 -13.41 -11.14
CA ILE A 185 4.50 -14.83 -11.31
C ILE A 185 5.14 -14.96 -12.68
N SER A 186 6.36 -15.47 -12.71
CA SER A 186 7.12 -15.63 -13.94
C SER A 186 6.39 -16.59 -14.87
N ARG A 187 6.78 -16.63 -16.14
CA ARG A 187 6.18 -17.59 -17.08
C ARG A 187 6.45 -19.03 -16.63
N GLU A 188 7.63 -19.28 -16.10
CA GLU A 188 8.08 -20.58 -15.58
C GLU A 188 7.30 -20.96 -14.32
N GLU A 189 7.15 -20.05 -13.36
CA GLU A 189 6.33 -20.26 -12.17
C GLU A 189 4.86 -20.50 -12.54
N SER A 190 4.34 -19.77 -13.53
CA SER A 190 2.99 -19.97 -14.06
C SER A 190 2.83 -21.36 -14.68
N GLN A 191 3.80 -21.81 -15.47
CA GLN A 191 3.74 -23.12 -16.10
C GLN A 191 3.79 -24.22 -15.04
N PHE A 192 4.65 -24.06 -14.03
CA PHE A 192 4.72 -24.97 -12.90
C PHE A 192 3.38 -25.11 -12.17
N ILE A 193 2.68 -24.00 -11.92
CA ILE A 193 1.35 -24.01 -11.29
C ILE A 193 0.35 -24.82 -12.13
N LEU A 194 0.35 -24.62 -13.45
CA LEU A 194 -0.57 -25.32 -14.35
C LEU A 194 -0.25 -26.81 -14.42
N ASP A 195 1.02 -27.17 -14.59
CA ASP A 195 1.48 -28.57 -14.64
C ASP A 195 1.16 -29.31 -13.34
N ALA A 196 1.33 -28.64 -12.18
CA ALA A 196 1.01 -29.21 -10.87
C ALA A 196 -0.50 -29.47 -10.71
N LEU A 197 -1.35 -28.54 -11.19
CA LEU A 197 -2.80 -28.68 -11.13
C LEU A 197 -3.34 -29.70 -12.14
N GLU A 198 -2.67 -29.86 -13.28
CA GLU A 198 -3.01 -30.90 -14.26
C GLU A 198 -2.74 -32.30 -13.70
N LEU A 199 -1.64 -32.47 -12.96
CA LEU A 199 -1.32 -33.75 -12.33
C LEU A 199 -2.17 -34.02 -11.07
N GLU A 200 -2.33 -33.01 -10.21
CA GLU A 200 -3.04 -33.12 -8.93
C GLU A 200 -4.03 -31.95 -8.78
N PRO A 201 -5.27 -32.06 -9.30
CA PRO A 201 -6.25 -30.97 -9.26
C PRO A 201 -6.76 -30.65 -7.84
N THR A 202 -6.47 -31.51 -6.85
CA THR A 202 -6.80 -31.32 -5.43
C THR A 202 -5.69 -30.63 -4.64
N LEU A 203 -4.58 -30.24 -5.29
CA LEU A 203 -3.43 -29.61 -4.64
C LEU A 203 -3.81 -28.24 -4.07
N TYR A 204 -3.48 -27.99 -2.80
CA TYR A 204 -3.86 -26.74 -2.14
C TYR A 204 -2.91 -25.58 -2.51
N VAL A 205 -3.42 -24.35 -2.50
CA VAL A 205 -2.65 -23.14 -2.90
C VAL A 205 -1.40 -22.93 -2.03
N ASN A 206 -1.44 -23.29 -0.75
CA ASN A 206 -0.28 -23.23 0.16
C ASN A 206 0.79 -24.29 -0.18
N GLU A 207 0.41 -25.44 -0.71
CA GLU A 207 1.34 -26.48 -1.15
C GLU A 207 2.05 -26.03 -2.43
N ILE A 208 1.28 -25.48 -3.38
CA ILE A 208 1.84 -24.83 -4.58
C ILE A 208 2.83 -23.73 -4.20
N GLN A 209 2.47 -22.86 -3.25
CA GLN A 209 3.36 -21.82 -2.73
C GLN A 209 4.65 -22.43 -2.14
N THR A 210 4.52 -23.49 -1.35
CA THR A 210 5.68 -24.17 -0.72
C THR A 210 6.62 -24.74 -1.79
N HIS A 211 6.10 -25.32 -2.86
CA HIS A 211 6.91 -25.83 -3.96
C HIS A 211 7.59 -24.72 -4.74
N LEU A 212 6.87 -23.66 -5.10
CA LEU A 212 7.46 -22.49 -5.77
C LEU A 212 8.58 -21.88 -4.93
N ASN A 213 8.33 -21.66 -3.63
CA ASN A 213 9.34 -21.13 -2.71
C ASN A 213 10.58 -22.03 -2.61
N THR A 214 10.40 -23.35 -2.70
CA THR A 214 11.51 -24.32 -2.68
C THR A 214 12.36 -24.24 -3.95
N ILE A 215 11.73 -24.03 -5.11
CA ILE A 215 12.40 -23.99 -6.41
C ILE A 215 13.06 -22.63 -6.66
N THR A 216 12.36 -21.54 -6.36
CA THR A 216 12.81 -20.17 -6.67
C THR A 216 13.55 -19.51 -5.51
N GLY A 217 13.39 -20.01 -4.29
CA GLY A 217 13.93 -19.38 -3.08
C GLY A 217 13.22 -18.08 -2.68
N GLN A 218 12.14 -17.72 -3.37
CA GLN A 218 11.40 -16.48 -3.13
C GLN A 218 10.00 -16.78 -2.60
N GLU A 219 9.62 -16.12 -1.50
CA GLU A 219 8.27 -16.25 -0.94
C GLU A 219 7.25 -15.45 -1.78
N LEU A 220 6.39 -16.16 -2.51
CA LEU A 220 5.30 -15.55 -3.27
C LEU A 220 4.06 -15.34 -2.39
N PRO A 221 3.40 -14.17 -2.39
CA PRO A 221 2.14 -13.99 -1.68
C PRO A 221 1.05 -14.93 -2.21
N LEU A 222 0.28 -15.58 -1.31
CA LEU A 222 -0.86 -16.43 -1.69
C LEU A 222 -1.86 -15.74 -2.63
N SER A 223 -2.06 -14.43 -2.45
CA SER A 223 -2.95 -13.64 -3.31
C SER A 223 -2.47 -13.57 -4.77
N SER A 224 -1.16 -13.59 -5.02
CA SER A 224 -0.59 -13.63 -6.37
C SER A 224 -0.93 -14.95 -7.06
N ILE A 225 -0.74 -16.08 -6.36
CA ILE A 225 -1.03 -17.43 -6.89
C ILE A 225 -2.52 -17.57 -7.16
N HIS A 226 -3.35 -17.15 -6.20
CA HIS A 226 -4.80 -17.20 -6.34
C HIS A 226 -5.32 -16.33 -7.51
N ASN A 227 -4.73 -15.15 -7.72
CA ASN A 227 -5.08 -14.30 -8.87
C ASN A 227 -4.71 -14.97 -10.19
N LYS A 228 -3.64 -15.76 -10.24
CA LYS A 228 -3.22 -16.46 -11.45
C LYS A 228 -4.12 -17.64 -11.80
N MET A 229 -4.62 -18.37 -10.81
CA MET A 229 -5.56 -19.48 -11.02
C MET A 229 -6.97 -19.05 -11.46
N ARG A 230 -7.29 -17.74 -11.39
CA ARG A 230 -8.60 -17.22 -11.81
C ARG A 230 -8.75 -16.99 -13.32
N TYR A 231 -7.66 -17.09 -14.08
CA TYR A 231 -7.61 -16.85 -15.53
C TYR A 231 -7.17 -18.12 -16.24
#